data_AF-A0AAN4ZCZ0-F1
#
_entry.id   AF-A0AAN4ZCZ0-F1
#
_cell.length_a   1.000
_cell.length_b   1.000
_cell.length_c   1.000
_cell.angle_alpha   90.00
_cell.angle_beta   90.00
_cell.angle_gamma   90.00
#
_symmetry.space_group_name_H-M   'P 1'
#
loop_
_entity.id
_entity.type
_entity.pdbx_description
1 polymer ?
#
loop_
_entity_poly.entity_id
_entity_poly.type
_entity_poly.pdbx_seq_one_letter_code
_entity_poly.pdbx_strand_id
1 'polypeptide(L)'
;EFITIMDIPGTIFYWLYENPMRLYVKWNGKEIDAKLPAEAIYDAAAHGNAIYFKSTGKVISARYNLGESTIILKYHKKLESQGELFVRKGLCSIMRDGKKYIYGMWEDPNRDGILVDVPDVKLKDTYLKGVNR
;
A
#
# COMPACT_ATOMS: atom_id res chain seq x y z
N GLU A 1 -17.79 -0.05 1.55
CA GLU A 1 -16.76 -0.33 2.57
C GLU A 1 -15.61 -1.05 1.90
N PHE A 2 -14.36 -0.62 2.10
CA PHE A 2 -13.19 -1.38 1.65
C PHE A 2 -12.46 -1.87 2.90
N ILE A 3 -12.26 -3.18 2.99
CA ILE A 3 -11.59 -3.85 4.11
C ILE A 3 -10.31 -4.48 3.56
N THR A 4 -9.17 -4.11 4.14
CA THR A 4 -7.88 -4.72 3.81
C THR A 4 -7.37 -5.48 5.03
N ILE A 5 -7.46 -6.81 4.96
CA ILE A 5 -7.00 -7.69 6.03
C ILE A 5 -5.47 -7.82 5.92
N MET A 6 -4.76 -7.68 7.04
CA MET A 6 -3.31 -7.86 7.09
C MET A 6 -2.89 -9.27 7.49
N ASP A 7 -1.66 -9.61 7.12
CA ASP A 7 -0.92 -10.82 7.50
C ASP A 7 -0.12 -10.65 8.82
N ILE A 8 -0.62 -9.83 9.76
CA ILE A 8 -0.22 -9.93 11.18
C ILE A 8 -1.34 -10.70 11.87
N PRO A 9 -1.05 -11.75 12.65
CA PRO A 9 -2.10 -12.54 13.30
C PRO A 9 -3.08 -11.64 14.06
N GLY A 10 -4.30 -11.51 13.51
CA GLY A 10 -5.40 -10.80 14.14
C GLY A 10 -5.40 -9.27 14.06
N THR A 11 -4.66 -8.64 13.13
CA THR A 11 -4.73 -7.19 12.90
C THR A 11 -5.45 -6.86 11.59
N ILE A 12 -6.46 -5.99 11.64
CA ILE A 12 -7.27 -5.58 10.47
C ILE A 12 -7.15 -4.08 10.28
N PHE A 13 -6.79 -3.62 9.07
CA PHE A 13 -6.95 -2.22 8.67
C PHE A 13 -8.23 -2.06 7.84
N TYR A 14 -9.03 -1.05 8.13
CA TYR A 14 -10.15 -0.68 7.28
C TYR A 14 -10.42 0.82 7.38
N TRP A 15 -11.09 1.39 6.39
CA TRP A 15 -11.48 2.79 6.41
C TRP A 15 -12.91 2.97 5.96
N LEU A 16 -13.56 3.99 6.53
CA LEU A 16 -14.90 4.41 6.15
C LEU A 16 -14.80 5.58 5.17
N TYR A 17 -15.59 5.51 4.09
CA TYR A 17 -15.68 6.58 3.08
C TYR A 17 -16.61 7.70 3.57
N GLU A 18 -16.25 8.26 4.72
CA GLU A 18 -16.93 9.41 5.33
C GLU A 18 -16.03 10.64 5.24
N ASN A 19 -16.59 11.84 5.43
CA ASN A 19 -15.80 13.07 5.48
C ASN A 19 -15.83 13.64 6.91
N PRO A 20 -14.69 13.69 7.63
CA PRO A 20 -13.34 13.31 7.21
C PRO A 20 -13.14 11.79 7.14
N MET A 21 -12.31 11.32 6.19
CA MET A 21 -11.95 9.90 6.10
C MET A 21 -11.13 9.49 7.33
N ARG A 22 -11.42 8.30 7.87
CA ARG A 22 -10.73 7.74 9.04
C ARG A 22 -10.27 6.32 8.74
N LEU A 23 -9.05 6.02 9.17
CA LEU A 23 -8.46 4.68 9.12
C LEU A 23 -8.56 4.07 10.51
N TYR A 24 -9.02 2.84 10.54
CA TYR A 24 -9.21 2.05 11.75
C TYR A 24 -8.26 0.86 11.73
N VAL A 25 -7.78 0.51 12.92
CA VAL A 25 -7.06 -0.73 13.20
C VAL A 25 -7.82 -1.49 14.27
N LYS A 26 -8.15 -2.74 13.96
CA LYS A 26 -8.69 -3.68 14.94
C LYS A 26 -7.63 -4.73 15.26
N TRP A 27 -7.30 -4.86 16.54
CA TRP A 27 -6.36 -5.87 17.06
C TRP A 27 -6.84 -6.38 18.42
N ASN A 28 -6.95 -7.71 18.57
CA ASN A 28 -7.38 -8.36 19.80
C ASN A 28 -8.68 -7.77 20.40
N GLY A 29 -9.68 -7.50 19.55
CA GLY A 29 -10.95 -6.90 19.94
C GLY A 29 -10.91 -5.39 20.27
N LYS A 30 -9.71 -4.79 20.41
CA LYS A 30 -9.53 -3.36 20.57
C LYS A 30 -9.48 -2.68 19.21
N GLU A 31 -10.12 -1.52 19.14
CA GLU A 31 -10.13 -0.67 17.96
C GLU A 31 -9.44 0.66 18.27
N ILE A 32 -8.59 1.10 17.36
CA ILE A 32 -8.00 2.44 17.38
C ILE A 32 -8.15 3.05 15.99
N ASP A 33 -8.13 4.36 15.92
CA ASP A 33 -8.32 5.04 14.66
C ASP A 33 -7.39 6.26 14.51
N ALA A 34 -7.21 6.69 13.26
CA ALA A 34 -6.54 7.93 12.92
C ALA A 34 -7.25 8.62 11.77
N LYS A 35 -7.26 9.95 11.84
CA LYS A 35 -7.74 10.80 10.75
C LYS A 35 -6.80 10.65 9.56
N LEU A 36 -7.36 10.27 8.42
CA LEU A 36 -6.62 10.25 7.17
C LEU A 36 -6.51 11.67 6.59
N PRO A 37 -5.54 11.91 5.69
CA PRO A 37 -5.54 13.15 4.91
C PRO A 37 -6.88 13.34 4.22
N ALA A 38 -7.34 14.59 4.05
CA ALA A 38 -8.57 14.90 3.32
C ALA A 38 -8.49 14.58 1.81
N GLU A 39 -7.36 14.06 1.36
CA GLU A 39 -7.12 13.64 -0.01
C GLU A 39 -7.76 12.28 -0.29
N ALA A 40 -8.10 12.04 -1.56
CA ALA A 40 -8.65 10.76 -1.98
C ALA A 40 -7.61 9.64 -1.82
N ILE A 41 -8.06 8.54 -1.21
CA ILE A 41 -7.29 7.30 -1.07
C ILE A 41 -7.66 6.35 -2.20
N TYR A 42 -6.64 5.84 -2.86
CA TYR A 42 -6.76 4.81 -3.88
C TYR A 42 -5.79 3.69 -3.54
N ASP A 43 -6.08 2.48 -4.02
CA ASP A 43 -5.20 1.30 -4.00
C ASP A 43 -4.34 1.18 -2.73
N ALA A 44 -4.77 0.31 -1.81
CA ALA A 44 -4.03 0.05 -0.59
C ALA A 44 -3.53 -1.39 -0.53
N ALA A 45 -2.38 -1.57 0.10
CA ALA A 45 -1.87 -2.90 0.40
C ALA A 45 -1.12 -2.91 1.74
N ALA A 46 -1.22 -4.04 2.41
CA ALA A 46 -0.53 -4.29 3.66
C ALA A 46 0.84 -4.88 3.41
N HIS A 47 1.83 -4.43 4.18
CA HIS A 47 3.14 -5.06 4.26
C HIS A 47 3.73 -4.82 5.65
N GLY A 48 4.15 -5.90 6.32
CA GLY A 48 4.56 -5.83 7.73
C GLY A 48 3.45 -5.26 8.62
N ASN A 49 3.79 -4.26 9.43
CA ASN A 49 2.86 -3.59 10.36
C ASN A 49 2.27 -2.28 9.84
N ALA A 50 2.25 -2.11 8.53
CA ALA A 50 1.73 -0.92 7.91
C ALA A 50 0.84 -1.25 6.71
N ILE A 51 -0.12 -0.36 6.48
CA ILE A 51 -0.81 -0.26 5.20
C ILE A 51 -0.20 0.89 4.40
N TYR A 52 0.07 0.63 3.14
CA TYR A 52 0.57 1.58 2.17
C TYR A 52 -0.56 1.89 1.20
N PHE A 53 -0.83 3.16 0.97
CA PHE A 53 -1.91 3.59 0.08
C PHE A 53 -1.53 4.81 -0.73
N LYS A 54 -2.17 4.96 -1.89
CA LYS A 54 -1.98 6.11 -2.75
C LYS A 54 -2.82 7.26 -2.23
N SER A 55 -2.18 8.42 -2.13
CA SER A 55 -2.81 9.73 -1.95
C SER A 55 -2.21 10.65 -3.01
N THR A 56 -2.98 11.53 -3.64
CA THR A 56 -2.58 12.42 -4.75
C THR A 56 -1.06 12.55 -5.02
N GLY A 57 -0.53 11.73 -5.95
CA GLY A 57 0.88 11.77 -6.41
C GLY A 57 1.95 11.21 -5.46
N LYS A 58 1.55 10.60 -4.34
CA LYS A 58 2.44 10.05 -3.30
C LYS A 58 1.92 8.73 -2.75
N VAL A 59 2.82 7.98 -2.13
CA VAL A 59 2.49 6.85 -1.27
C VAL A 59 2.58 7.32 0.18
N ILE A 60 1.54 7.03 0.95
CA ILE A 60 1.51 7.24 2.39
C ILE A 60 1.51 5.85 3.05
N SER A 61 2.23 5.73 4.15
CA SER A 61 2.17 4.58 5.04
C SER A 61 1.41 4.95 6.32
N ALA A 62 0.53 4.06 6.76
CA ALA A 62 -0.07 4.09 8.08
C ALA A 62 0.43 2.89 8.86
N ARG A 63 1.27 3.14 9.87
CA ARG A 63 1.89 2.10 10.69
C ARG A 63 1.16 1.97 12.03
N TYR A 64 0.95 0.73 12.44
CA TYR A 64 0.51 0.38 13.78
C TYR A 64 1.56 -0.48 14.47
N ASN A 65 2.08 -0.05 15.61
CA ASN A 65 2.92 -0.93 16.44
C ASN A 65 2.05 -1.63 17.48
N LEU A 66 2.26 -2.93 17.66
CA LEU A 66 1.49 -3.73 18.60
C LEU A 66 1.59 -3.17 20.02
N GLY A 67 0.46 -3.04 20.69
CA GLY A 67 0.38 -2.48 22.04
C GLY A 67 0.33 -0.95 22.11
N GLU A 68 0.55 -0.24 21.00
CA GLU A 68 0.34 1.21 20.96
C GLU A 68 -1.14 1.57 20.81
N SER A 69 -1.47 2.82 21.11
CA SER A 69 -2.83 3.39 21.00
C SER A 69 -2.98 4.35 19.82
N THR A 70 -1.99 4.41 18.93
CA THR A 70 -1.94 5.38 17.83
C THR A 70 -1.56 4.72 16.52
N ILE A 71 -2.04 5.30 15.42
CA ILE A 71 -1.61 4.97 14.07
C ILE A 71 -0.73 6.12 13.59
N ILE A 72 0.46 5.80 13.10
CA ILE A 72 1.43 6.79 12.64
C ILE A 72 1.35 6.89 11.11
N LEU A 73 0.89 8.04 10.63
CA LEU A 73 0.91 8.37 9.20
C LEU A 73 2.26 8.97 8.82
N LYS A 74 2.89 8.41 7.78
CA LYS A 74 4.13 8.95 7.21
C LYS A 74 4.05 9.00 5.69
N TYR A 75 4.51 10.11 5.12
CA TYR A 75 4.90 10.13 3.72
C TYR A 75 5.96 9.04 3.50
N HIS A 76 5.73 8.18 2.51
CA HIS A 76 6.65 7.11 2.16
C HIS A 76 7.52 7.50 0.98
N LYS A 77 6.89 7.83 -0.16
CA LYS A 77 7.57 8.31 -1.36
C LYS A 77 6.65 9.10 -2.27
N LYS A 78 7.24 9.94 -3.10
CA LYS A 78 6.58 10.52 -4.27
C LYS A 78 6.61 9.45 -5.36
N LEU A 79 5.58 9.40 -6.17
CA LEU A 79 5.64 8.59 -7.38
C LEU A 79 6.38 9.43 -8.41
N GLU A 80 7.53 8.95 -8.85
CA GLU A 80 8.39 9.74 -9.71
C GLU A 80 7.69 10.04 -11.03
N SER A 81 7.78 11.32 -11.37
CA SER A 81 7.40 11.89 -12.64
C SER A 81 8.24 11.26 -13.76
N GLN A 82 7.53 10.78 -14.79
CA GLN A 82 7.99 10.10 -16.01
C GLN A 82 8.32 8.61 -15.88
N GLY A 83 7.27 7.77 -15.97
CA GLY A 83 7.40 6.33 -16.22
C GLY A 83 7.05 5.42 -15.05
N GLU A 84 6.91 5.95 -13.83
CA GLU A 84 6.34 5.19 -12.71
C GLU A 84 4.81 5.15 -12.82
N LEU A 85 4.24 3.94 -12.79
CA LEU A 85 2.80 3.72 -12.82
C LEU A 85 2.40 2.78 -11.71
N PHE A 86 1.27 3.07 -11.06
CA PHE A 86 0.65 2.09 -10.18
C PHE A 86 0.16 0.87 -10.95
N VAL A 87 0.36 -0.27 -10.32
CA VAL A 87 -0.26 -1.52 -10.65
C VAL A 87 -1.27 -1.82 -9.52
N ARG A 88 -2.32 -2.59 -9.83
CA ARG A 88 -3.35 -2.90 -8.83
C ARG A 88 -2.76 -3.64 -7.64
N LYS A 89 -3.45 -3.55 -6.50
CA LYS A 89 -3.20 -4.37 -5.30
C LYS A 89 -1.81 -4.19 -4.68
N GLY A 90 -1.35 -2.94 -4.55
CA GLY A 90 -0.14 -2.64 -3.78
C GLY A 90 1.16 -2.64 -4.54
N LEU A 91 1.09 -2.74 -5.87
CA LEU A 91 2.25 -2.82 -6.74
C LEU A 91 2.46 -1.50 -7.48
N CYS A 92 3.70 -1.23 -7.85
CA CYS A 92 4.11 -0.17 -8.74
C CYS A 92 4.94 -0.78 -9.87
N SER A 93 5.01 -0.05 -10.98
CA SER A 93 5.87 -0.36 -12.12
C SER A 93 6.71 0.84 -12.48
N ILE A 94 7.90 0.62 -13.02
CA ILE A 94 8.77 1.67 -13.53
C ILE A 94 9.52 1.19 -14.77
N MET A 95 9.73 2.09 -15.72
CA MET A 95 10.58 1.84 -16.89
C MET A 95 12.01 2.32 -16.62
N ARG A 96 13.00 1.46 -16.85
CA ARG A 96 14.42 1.79 -16.82
C ARG A 96 15.12 1.16 -18.01
N ASP A 97 15.84 1.96 -18.79
CA ASP A 97 16.59 1.48 -19.96
C ASP A 97 15.74 0.62 -20.91
N GLY A 98 14.49 1.05 -21.14
CA GLY A 98 13.52 0.32 -21.98
C GLY A 98 12.94 -0.96 -21.37
N LYS A 99 13.35 -1.33 -20.15
CA LYS A 99 12.86 -2.51 -19.43
C LYS A 99 11.88 -2.13 -18.32
N LYS A 100 10.88 -2.98 -18.10
CA LYS A 100 9.86 -2.79 -17.07
C LYS A 100 10.20 -3.54 -15.79
N TYR A 101 10.09 -2.87 -14.66
CA TYR A 101 10.28 -3.44 -13.34
C TYR A 101 9.01 -3.29 -12.51
N ILE A 102 8.71 -4.29 -11.67
CA ILE A 102 7.59 -4.29 -10.72
C ILE A 102 8.14 -4.36 -9.30
N TYR A 103 7.51 -3.63 -8.38
CA TYR A 103 7.88 -3.59 -6.96
C TYR A 103 6.66 -3.23 -6.12
N GLY A 104 6.73 -3.46 -4.82
CA GLY A 104 5.71 -3.09 -3.85
C GLY A 104 5.71 -1.59 -3.54
N MET A 105 4.55 -1.07 -3.11
CA MET A 105 4.42 0.33 -2.66
C MET A 105 5.37 0.69 -1.51
N TRP A 106 5.76 -0.30 -0.70
CA TRP A 106 6.69 -0.18 0.42
C TRP A 106 8.17 -0.21 0.01
N GLU A 107 8.48 -0.59 -1.23
CA GLU A 107 9.85 -0.86 -1.67
C GLU A 107 10.51 0.37 -2.31
N ASP A 108 11.84 0.34 -2.39
CA ASP A 108 12.61 1.32 -3.13
C ASP A 108 12.57 0.94 -4.62
N PRO A 109 12.01 1.79 -5.50
CA PRO A 109 11.95 1.47 -6.91
C PRO A 109 13.34 1.10 -7.44
N ASN A 110 14.40 1.83 -7.07
CA ASN A 110 15.73 1.75 -7.68
C ASN A 110 16.55 0.53 -7.26
N ARG A 111 16.13 -0.15 -6.19
CA ARG A 111 16.85 -1.30 -5.63
C ARG A 111 16.05 -2.59 -5.71
N ASP A 112 14.75 -2.52 -5.45
CA ASP A 112 13.93 -3.70 -5.14
C ASP A 112 13.07 -4.16 -6.35
N GLY A 113 13.11 -3.42 -7.46
CA GLY A 113 12.39 -3.73 -8.68
C GLY A 113 12.75 -5.08 -9.30
N ILE A 114 11.73 -5.91 -9.52
CA ILE A 114 11.84 -7.18 -10.23
C ILE A 114 11.63 -6.93 -11.72
N LEU A 115 12.59 -7.33 -12.56
CA LEU A 115 12.46 -7.26 -14.01
C LEU A 115 11.29 -8.14 -14.48
N VAL A 116 10.40 -7.57 -15.28
CA VAL A 116 9.27 -8.30 -15.83
C VAL A 116 9.28 -8.23 -17.35
N ASP A 117 9.38 -9.41 -17.96
CA ASP A 117 9.41 -9.60 -19.42
C ASP A 117 8.08 -10.17 -19.91
N VAL A 118 6.97 -9.61 -19.43
CA VAL A 118 5.63 -9.94 -19.94
C VAL A 118 4.92 -8.68 -20.42
N PRO A 119 4.04 -8.80 -21.44
CA PRO A 119 3.27 -7.66 -21.93
C PRO A 119 2.35 -7.05 -20.87
N ASP A 120 2.09 -5.74 -20.97
CA ASP A 120 1.27 -4.94 -20.04
C ASP A 120 -0.12 -5.52 -19.78
N VAL A 121 -0.72 -6.16 -20.80
CA VAL A 121 -2.02 -6.81 -20.67
C VAL A 121 -2.01 -7.93 -19.63
N LYS A 122 -0.90 -8.64 -19.46
CA LYS A 122 -0.74 -9.67 -18.41
C LYS A 122 -0.50 -9.06 -17.03
N LEU A 123 0.02 -7.83 -16.97
CA LEU A 123 0.29 -7.13 -15.73
C LEU A 123 -0.95 -6.52 -15.08
N LYS A 124 -1.98 -6.17 -15.86
CA LYS A 124 -3.18 -5.48 -15.37
C LYS A 124 -3.90 -6.20 -14.23
N ASP A 125 -3.86 -7.53 -14.21
CA ASP A 125 -4.49 -8.35 -13.19
C ASP A 125 -3.48 -9.10 -12.31
N THR A 126 -2.22 -8.68 -12.34
CA THR A 126 -1.18 -9.24 -11.45
C THR A 126 -1.46 -8.82 -10.01
N TYR A 127 -1.21 -9.75 -9.09
CA TYR A 127 -1.33 -9.52 -7.67
C TYR A 127 -0.24 -10.30 -6.93
N LEU A 128 0.16 -9.77 -5.77
CA LEU A 128 1.03 -10.50 -4.86
C LEU A 128 0.31 -11.71 -4.31
N LYS A 129 0.92 -12.88 -4.48
CA LYS A 129 0.48 -14.12 -3.86
C LYS A 129 1.58 -14.59 -2.91
N GLY A 130 1.26 -14.64 -1.62
CA GLY A 130 2.13 -15.28 -0.65
C GLY A 130 2.32 -16.75 -1.02
N VAL A 131 3.58 -17.18 -1.14
CA VAL A 131 3.93 -18.60 -1.23
C VAL A 131 4.44 -18.99 0.15
N ASN A 132 3.54 -19.57 0.96
CA ASN A 132 3.95 -20.15 2.24
C ASN A 132 4.91 -21.31 1.96
N ARG A 133 6.05 -21.31 2.64
CA ARG A 133 6.94 -22.47 2.73
C ARG A 133 6.58 -23.30 3.94
#